data_AF-V4Q293-F1
#
_entry.id   AF-V4Q293-F1
#
_cell.length_a   1.000
_cell.length_b   1.000
_cell.length_c   1.000
_cell.angle_alpha   90.00
_cell.angle_beta   90.00
_cell.angle_gamma   90.00
#
_symmetry.space_group_name_H-M   'P 1'
#
loop_
_entity.id
_entity.type
_entity.pdbx_description
1 polymer ?
#
loop_
_entity_poly.entity_id
_entity_poly.type
_entity_poly.pdbx_seq_one_letter_code
_entity_poly.pdbx_strand_id
1 'polypeptide(L)'
;MYLVASGAELDHMLEGIAIAKIEEVQVITPSRLNGTGAWQMEQLAELVRISDTDEKVLGYDLRTASGVVYSDRDHISSSDVERARIYCSTTT
;
A
#
# COMPACT_ATOMS: atom_id res chain seq x y z
N MET A 1 0.47 14.51 -16.84
CA MET A 1 1.68 14.35 -16.02
C MET A 1 1.21 13.87 -14.66
N TYR A 2 1.33 12.57 -14.38
CA TYR A 2 1.01 12.01 -13.06
C TYR A 2 2.30 12.05 -12.25
N LEU A 3 2.32 12.85 -11.19
CA LEU A 3 3.39 12.80 -10.20
C LEU A 3 3.15 11.52 -9.38
N VAL A 4 3.79 10.43 -9.79
CA VAL A 4 3.87 9.24 -8.95
C VAL A 4 4.98 9.52 -7.95
N ALA A 5 4.61 9.73 -6.69
CA ALA A 5 5.57 9.84 -5.60
C ALA A 5 6.42 8.56 -5.57
N SER A 6 7.73 8.70 -5.44
CA SER A 6 8.60 7.57 -5.14
C SER A 6 8.19 6.95 -3.79
N GLY A 7 8.53 5.67 -3.56
CA GLY A 7 8.18 5.00 -2.30
C GLY A 7 8.65 5.75 -1.04
N ALA A 8 9.82 6.38 -1.12
CA ALA A 8 10.36 7.22 -0.04
C ALA A 8 9.56 8.52 0.18
N GLU A 9 9.06 9.15 -0.89
CA GLU A 9 8.19 10.33 -0.77
C GLU A 9 6.82 9.96 -0.19
N LEU A 10 6.28 8.78 -0.55
CA LEU A 10 5.04 8.27 0.03
C LEU A 10 5.20 8.02 1.54
N ASP A 11 6.30 7.38 1.96
CA ASP A 11 6.59 7.18 3.39
C ASP A 11 6.65 8.51 4.13
N HIS A 12 7.40 9.48 3.57
CA HIS A 12 7.56 10.78 4.20
C HIS A 12 6.25 11.57 4.31
N MET A 13 5.37 11.44 3.32
CA MET A 13 4.03 12.03 3.36
C MET A 13 3.14 11.36 4.42
N LEU A 14 3.29 10.05 4.62
CA LEU A 14 2.55 9.29 5.63
C LEU A 14 3.05 9.53 7.06
N GLU A 15 4.35 9.80 7.23
CA GLU A 15 4.99 10.06 8.53
C GLU A 15 4.68 11.45 9.13
N GLY A 16 3.91 12.30 8.42
CA GLY A 16 3.30 13.50 9.01
C GLY A 16 4.23 14.72 9.16
N ILE A 17 5.37 14.75 8.46
CA ILE A 17 6.31 15.88 8.51
C ILE A 17 5.86 17.07 7.63
N ALA A 18 4.88 16.86 6.74
CA ALA A 18 4.35 17.90 5.87
C ALA A 18 3.12 18.61 6.48
N ILE A 19 3.03 19.91 6.20
CA ILE A 19 1.91 20.84 6.49
C ILE A 19 0.57 20.41 5.85
N ALA A 20 0.50 19.22 5.26
CA ALA A 20 -0.63 18.66 4.52
C ALA A 20 -1.07 17.35 5.19
N LYS A 21 -2.35 17.29 5.57
CA LYS A 21 -2.97 16.09 6.11
C LYS A 21 -3.48 15.22 4.97
N ILE A 22 -3.10 13.94 4.96
CA ILE A 22 -3.68 12.95 4.06
C ILE A 22 -5.07 12.61 4.61
N GLU A 23 -6.13 13.03 3.92
CA GLU A 23 -7.51 12.71 4.29
C GLU A 23 -7.89 11.28 3.88
N GLU A 24 -7.47 10.83 2.71
CA GLU A 24 -7.81 9.51 2.18
C GLU A 24 -6.74 9.00 1.20
N VAL A 25 -6.47 7.69 1.22
CA VAL A 25 -5.64 7.00 0.22
C VAL A 25 -6.53 6.02 -0.53
N GLN A 26 -6.43 5.98 -1.85
CA GLN A 26 -7.26 5.13 -2.71
C GLN A 26 -6.38 4.21 -3.57
N VAL A 27 -6.86 2.98 -3.78
CA VAL A 27 -6.29 1.99 -4.69
C VAL A 27 -7.08 1.99 -5.98
N ILE A 28 -6.38 2.08 -7.11
CA ILE A 28 -6.97 1.95 -8.44
C ILE A 28 -6.58 0.60 -9.01
N THR A 29 -7.57 -0.28 -9.24
CA THR A 29 -7.35 -1.63 -9.75
C THR A 29 -7.89 -1.79 -11.17
N PRO A 30 -7.14 -2.41 -12.10
CA PRO A 30 -7.63 -2.76 -13.42
C PRO A 30 -8.62 -3.94 -13.34
N SER A 31 -9.52 -4.01 -14.32
CA SER A 31 -10.57 -5.04 -14.42
C SER A 31 -10.07 -6.48 -14.28
N ARG A 32 -8.87 -6.76 -14.81
CA ARG A 32 -8.23 -8.08 -14.74
C ARG A 32 -7.82 -8.52 -13.34
N LEU A 33 -7.61 -7.59 -12.41
CA LEU A 33 -7.21 -7.88 -11.03
C LEU A 33 -8.41 -7.91 -10.08
N ASN A 34 -9.40 -7.06 -10.30
CA ASN A 34 -10.57 -6.95 -9.42
C ASN A 34 -11.77 -7.82 -9.84
N GLY A 35 -11.75 -8.41 -11.04
CA GLY A 35 -12.82 -9.30 -11.52
C GLY A 35 -14.14 -8.61 -11.90
N THR A 36 -14.16 -7.28 -11.98
CA THR A 36 -15.40 -6.50 -12.16
C THR A 36 -15.68 -6.07 -13.60
N GLY A 37 -14.75 -6.35 -14.52
CA GLY A 37 -14.86 -5.95 -15.92
C GLY A 37 -14.57 -4.47 -16.20
N ALA A 38 -14.35 -3.64 -15.16
CA ALA A 38 -13.97 -2.24 -15.27
C ALA A 38 -12.81 -1.87 -14.33
N TRP A 39 -12.20 -0.71 -14.57
CA TRP A 39 -11.31 -0.10 -13.58
C TRP A 39 -12.12 0.30 -12.36
N GLN A 40 -11.57 0.05 -11.18
CA GLN A 40 -12.21 0.41 -9.92
C GLN A 40 -11.27 1.22 -9.06
N MET A 41 -11.87 2.13 -8.30
CA MET A 41 -11.20 2.95 -7.30
C MET A 41 -11.86 2.66 -5.97
N GLU A 42 -11.06 2.35 -4.98
CA GLU A 42 -11.53 1.98 -3.65
C GLU A 42 -10.61 2.56 -2.58
N GLN A 43 -11.17 2.91 -1.42
CA GLN A 43 -10.37 3.34 -0.29
C GLN A 43 -9.40 2.23 0.15
N LEU A 44 -8.14 2.60 0.37
CA LEU A 44 -7.16 1.74 1.00
C LEU A 44 -7.48 1.66 2.50
N ALA A 45 -7.63 0.47 3.04
CA ALA A 45 -7.83 0.27 4.47
C ALA A 45 -6.49 0.12 5.20
N GLU A 46 -5.51 -0.55 4.59
CA GLU A 46 -4.22 -0.82 5.22
C GLU A 46 -3.13 -1.03 4.17
N LEU A 47 -1.94 -0.49 4.45
CA LEU A 47 -0.71 -0.75 3.69
C LEU A 47 0.36 -1.30 4.64
N VAL A 48 0.87 -2.48 4.30
CA VAL A 48 1.96 -3.13 5.02
C VAL A 48 3.17 -3.21 4.12
N ARG A 49 4.28 -2.60 4.55
CA ARG A 49 5.60 -2.80 3.99
C ARG A 49 6.15 -4.13 4.48
N ILE A 50 6.72 -4.89 3.55
CA ILE A 50 7.47 -6.11 3.85
C ILE A 50 8.94 -5.82 3.55
N SER A 51 9.82 -6.05 4.54
CA SER A 51 11.27 -5.90 4.40
C SER A 51 11.99 -7.16 4.86
N ASP A 52 13.23 -7.36 4.41
CA ASP A 52 14.14 -8.31 5.04
C ASP A 52 14.74 -7.73 6.33
N THR A 53 15.58 -8.52 7.01
CA THR A 53 16.28 -8.12 8.24
C THR A 53 17.29 -6.98 8.05
N ASP A 54 17.66 -6.67 6.81
CA ASP A 54 18.54 -5.56 6.45
C ASP A 54 17.72 -4.31 6.05
N GLU A 55 16.44 -4.28 6.40
CA GLU A 55 15.45 -3.24 6.10
C GLU A 55 15.19 -3.02 4.60
N LYS A 56 15.69 -3.90 3.72
CA LYS A 56 15.45 -3.78 2.29
C LYS A 56 14.00 -4.14 1.98
N VAL A 57 13.30 -3.22 1.32
CA VAL A 57 11.90 -3.42 0.92
C VAL A 57 11.81 -4.56 -0.11
N LEU A 58 11.02 -5.58 0.25
CA LEU A 58 10.75 -6.76 -0.55
C LEU A 58 9.39 -6.70 -1.26
N GLY A 59 8.51 -5.82 -0.80
CA GLY A 59 7.18 -5.66 -1.36
C GLY A 59 6.18 -5.05 -0.40
N TYR A 60 4.91 -5.09 -0.80
CA TYR A 60 3.80 -4.51 -0.05
C TYR A 60 2.57 -5.43 -0.08
N ASP A 61 1.88 -5.51 1.05
CA ASP A 61 0.51 -6.02 1.13
C ASP A 61 -0.45 -4.84 1.27
N LEU A 62 -1.48 -4.80 0.43
CA LEU A 62 -2.52 -3.78 0.40
C LEU A 62 -3.86 -4.42 0.74
N ARG A 63 -4.61 -3.85 1.68
CA ARG A 63 -6.00 -4.24 1.96
C ARG A 63 -6.95 -3.09 1.60
N THR A 64 -7.97 -3.36 0.80
CA THR A 64 -9.00 -2.39 0.47
C THR A 64 -10.15 -2.36 1.49
N ALA A 65 -11.02 -1.36 1.44
CA ALA A 65 -12.16 -1.22 2.36
C ALA A 65 -13.15 -2.40 2.31
N SER A 66 -13.32 -3.04 1.16
CA SER A 66 -14.12 -4.27 0.96
C SER A 66 -13.41 -5.53 1.46
N GLY A 67 -12.17 -5.40 1.94
CA GLY A 67 -11.37 -6.50 2.50
C GLY A 67 -10.55 -7.28 1.48
N VAL A 68 -10.51 -6.85 0.21
CA VAL A 68 -9.67 -7.49 -0.80
C VAL A 68 -8.20 -7.22 -0.49
N VAL A 69 -7.37 -8.26 -0.59
CA VAL A 69 -5.92 -8.16 -0.35
C VAL A 69 -5.17 -8.35 -1.65
N TYR A 70 -4.28 -7.41 -1.96
CA TYR A 70 -3.33 -7.49 -3.06
C TYR A 70 -1.92 -7.55 -2.49
N SER A 71 -1.11 -8.49 -2.97
CA SER A 71 0.29 -8.60 -2.59
C SER A 71 1.15 -8.28 -3.80
N ASP A 72 1.96 -7.25 -3.69
CA ASP A 72 3.03 -6.93 -4.64
C ASP A 72 4.35 -7.30 -3.98
N ARG A 73 4.73 -8.57 -4.11
CA ARG A 73 6.00 -9.11 -3.63
C ARG A 73 6.47 -10.17 -4.59
N ASP A 74 7.78 -10.22 -4.81
CA ASP A 74 8.38 -11.39 -5.41
C ASP A 74 8.06 -12.63 -4.56
N HIS A 75 8.01 -13.82 -5.16
CA HIS A 75 7.81 -15.08 -4.43
C HIS A 75 9.00 -15.39 -3.51
N ILE A 76 9.14 -14.62 -2.44
CA ILE A 76 10.21 -14.75 -1.46
C ILE A 76 9.65 -15.64 -0.36
N SER A 77 10.04 -16.91 -0.40
CA SER A 77 9.75 -17.90 0.65
C SER A 77 10.66 -17.71 1.87
N SER A 78 10.98 -16.48 2.24
CA SER A 78 11.86 -16.21 3.39
C SER A 78 11.03 -16.23 4.67
N SER A 79 11.46 -17.04 5.64
CA SER A 79 10.98 -17.02 7.02
C SER A 79 11.33 -15.73 7.76
N ASP A 80 12.31 -14.98 7.24
CA ASP A 80 12.90 -13.80 7.88
C ASP A 80 12.44 -12.53 7.16
N VAL A 81 11.16 -12.19 7.33
CA VAL A 81 10.59 -10.94 6.81
C VAL A 81 9.93 -10.15 7.94
N GLU A 82 10.24 -8.86 7.99
CA GLU A 82 9.59 -7.91 8.86
C GLU A 82 8.39 -7.28 8.15
N ARG A 83 7.34 -7.00 8.94
CA ARG A 83 6.11 -6.36 8.45
C ARG A 83 5.86 -5.09 9.24
N ALA A 84 5.90 -3.96 8.54
CA ALA A 84 5.62 -2.66 9.11
C ALA A 84 4.34 -2.10 8.48
N ARG A 85 3.34 -1.80 9.30
CA ARG A 85 2.13 -1.12 8.84
C ARG A 85 2.43 0.38 8.70
N ILE A 86 2.50 0.85 7.47
CA ILE A 86 2.86 2.24 7.14
C ILE A 86 1.63 3.12 6.87
N TYR A 87 0.48 2.50 6.59
CA TYR A 87 -0.79 3.20 6.52
C TYR A 87 -1.92 2.35 7.11
N CYS A 88 -2.81 3.01 7.83
CA CYS A 88 -4.07 2.46 8.30
C CYS A 88 -5.12 3.55 8.19
N SER A 89 -6.22 3.26 7.50
CA SER A 89 -7.35 4.17 7.50
C SER A 89 -7.93 4.24 8.91
N THR A 90 -8.25 5.45 9.36
CA THR A 90 -8.92 5.69 10.65
C THR A 90 -10.45 5.60 10.55
N THR A 91 -11.00 5.34 9.36
CA THR A 91 -12.43 5.24 9.15
C THR A 91 -12.95 3.91 9.71
N THR A 92 -13.55 3.97 10.90
CA THR A 92 -14.33 2.88 11.52
C THR A 92 -15.81 3.08 11.22
#